data_AF-A0AAV5HXP4-F1
#
_entry.id   AF-A0AAV5HXP4-F1
#
_cell.length_a   1.000
_cell.length_b   1.000
_cell.length_c   1.000
_cell.angle_alpha   90.00
_cell.angle_beta   90.00
_cell.angle_gamma   90.00
#
_symmetry.space_group_name_H-M   'P 1'
#
loop_
_entity.id
_entity.type
_entity.pdbx_description
1 polymer ?
#
loop_
_entity_poly.entity_id
_entity_poly.type
_entity_poly.pdbx_seq_one_letter_code
_entity_poly.pdbx_strand_id
1 'polypeptide(L)'
;MCDVKLKPPMLRTLIKKHLSEEKQPLQSSFELAKVVSTIQTHNLLSESFEQESTDQKLIKSWTSAIDDWVNRILLLVSSNMAILV
;
A
#
# COMPACT_ATOMS: atom_id res chain seq x y z
N MET A 1 15.97 -9.54 -6.78
CA MET A 1 14.64 -10.12 -6.97
C MET A 1 13.94 -10.11 -5.61
N CYS A 2 12.98 -9.22 -5.37
CA CYS A 2 12.19 -9.27 -4.13
C CYS A 2 11.33 -10.53 -4.18
N ASP A 3 11.41 -11.37 -3.15
CA ASP A 3 10.51 -12.51 -3.00
C ASP A 3 9.06 -11.99 -3.05
N VAL A 4 8.28 -12.49 -4.01
CA VAL A 4 6.88 -12.13 -4.24
C VAL A 4 6.01 -12.30 -2.99
N LYS A 5 6.43 -13.16 -2.05
CA LYS A 5 5.78 -13.39 -0.76
C LYS A 5 6.00 -12.26 0.24
N LEU A 6 7.07 -11.47 0.08
CA LEU A 6 7.41 -10.37 0.98
C LEU A 6 6.72 -9.06 0.57
N LYS A 7 6.29 -8.93 -0.69
CA LYS A 7 5.65 -7.71 -1.18
C LYS A 7 4.35 -7.35 -0.42
N PRO A 8 3.41 -8.29 -0.14
CA PRO A 8 2.20 -7.98 0.64
C PRO A 8 2.48 -7.48 2.08
N PRO A 9 3.30 -8.15 2.91
CA PRO A 9 3.59 -7.64 4.25
C PRO A 9 4.40 -6.34 4.24
N MET A 10 5.27 -6.13 3.23
CA MET A 10 5.97 -4.84 3.06
C MET A 10 4.99 -3.71 2.77
N LEU A 11 4.02 -3.91 1.86
CA LEU A 11 2.99 -2.93 1.55
C LEU A 11 2.17 -2.56 2.79
N ARG A 12 1.73 -3.56 3.57
CA ARG A 12 1.01 -3.33 4.84
C ARG A 12 1.83 -2.55 5.86
N THR A 13 3.12 -2.86 5.98
CA THR A 13 4.02 -2.16 6.91
C THR A 13 4.19 -0.69 6.50
N LEU A 14 4.34 -0.44 5.20
CA LEU A 14 4.46 0.90 4.65
C LEU A 14 3.20 1.74 4.91
N ILE A 15 2.02 1.15 4.69
CA ILE A 15 0.73 1.78 5.00
C ILE A 15 0.64 2.12 6.48
N LYS A 16 0.83 1.15 7.37
CA LYS A 16 0.70 1.36 8.82
C LYS A 16 1.66 2.42 9.36
N LYS A 17 2.89 2.46 8.84
CA LYS A 17 3.94 3.35 9.33
C LYS A 17 3.77 4.80 8.88
N HIS A 18 3.32 5.02 7.65
CA HIS A 18 3.30 6.35 7.04
C HIS A 18 1.89 6.90 6.80
N LEU A 19 0.86 6.05 6.84
CA LEU A 19 -0.53 6.39 6.59
C LEU A 19 -1.35 5.99 7.85
N SER A 20 -1.14 6.69 8.97
CA SER A 20 -1.69 6.38 10.31
C SER A 20 -3.17 6.01 10.34
N GLU A 21 -3.52 4.81 10.80
CA GLU A 21 -4.88 4.24 10.86
C GLU A 21 -5.99 5.21 11.34
N GLU A 22 -5.72 6.07 12.33
CA GLU A 22 -6.71 6.94 12.96
C GLU A 22 -6.36 8.42 12.83
N LYS A 23 -7.22 9.20 12.14
CA LYS A 23 -7.45 10.67 12.22
C LYS A 23 -6.24 11.62 12.35
N GLN A 24 -5.02 11.13 12.26
CA GLN A 24 -3.83 11.95 12.27
C GLN A 24 -3.75 12.63 10.92
N PRO A 25 -3.65 13.97 10.90
CA PRO A 25 -3.37 14.68 9.67
C PRO A 25 -2.11 14.06 9.06
N LEU A 26 -2.14 13.86 7.74
CA LEU A 26 -0.94 13.51 6.99
C LEU A 26 0.17 14.48 7.40
N GLN A 27 1.23 13.95 8.01
CA GLN A 27 2.25 14.78 8.63
C GLN A 27 2.98 15.66 7.59
N SER A 28 3.01 15.25 6.30
CA SER A 28 3.41 16.09 5.17
C SER A 28 3.16 15.40 3.82
N SER A 29 3.12 16.19 2.73
CA SER A 29 3.19 15.68 1.35
C SER A 29 4.50 14.94 1.04
N PHE A 30 5.57 15.23 1.79
CA PHE A 30 6.87 14.56 1.69
C PHE A 30 6.80 13.09 2.12
N GLU A 31 6.08 12.77 3.21
CA GLU A 31 5.90 11.38 3.64
C GLU A 31 5.10 10.56 2.63
N LEU A 32 4.11 11.16 1.96
CA LEU A 32 3.39 10.52 0.85
C LEU A 32 4.32 10.26 -0.34
N ALA A 33 5.14 11.25 -0.73
CA ALA A 33 6.09 11.08 -1.82
C ALA A 33 7.08 9.93 -1.53
N LYS A 34 7.50 9.79 -0.28
CA LYS A 34 8.37 8.69 0.18
C LYS A 34 7.69 7.33 0.09
N VAL A 35 6.42 7.23 0.48
CA VAL A 35 5.61 6.01 0.33
C VAL A 35 5.49 5.63 -1.14
N VAL A 36 5.12 6.57 -2.01
CA VAL A 36 4.99 6.35 -3.46
C VAL A 36 6.32 5.91 -4.07
N SER A 37 7.42 6.60 -3.74
CA SER A 37 8.75 6.22 -4.20
C SER A 37 9.12 4.81 -3.77
N THR A 38 8.81 4.42 -2.53
CA THR A 38 9.11 3.07 -2.01
C THR A 38 8.30 1.99 -2.74
N ILE A 39 7.02 2.26 -3.02
CA ILE A 39 6.15 1.38 -3.81
C ILE A 39 6.73 1.16 -5.21
N GLN A 40 7.16 2.24 -5.86
CA GLN A 40 7.76 2.20 -7.20
C GLN A 40 9.11 1.47 -7.21
N THR A 41 10.03 1.82 -6.30
CA THR A 41 11.37 1.22 -6.24
C THR A 41 11.32 -0.29 -6.04
N HIS A 42 10.36 -0.78 -5.25
CA HIS A 42 10.23 -2.22 -4.97
C HIS A 42 9.15 -2.92 -5.81
N ASN A 43 8.50 -2.21 -6.74
CA ASN A 43 7.41 -2.75 -7.55
C ASN A 43 6.37 -3.49 -6.67
N LEU A 44 5.99 -2.87 -5.54
CA LEU A 44 5.14 -3.50 -4.52
C LEU A 44 3.70 -3.75 -4.98
N LEU A 45 3.28 -3.10 -6.07
CA LEU A 45 1.97 -3.28 -6.70
C LEU A 45 2.05 -4.09 -8.00
N SER A 46 3.23 -4.60 -8.34
CA SER A 46 3.43 -5.39 -9.56
C SER A 46 3.68 -6.85 -9.20
N GLU A 47 2.93 -7.71 -9.87
CA GLU A 47 3.06 -9.15 -9.80
C GLU A 47 3.99 -9.62 -10.93
N SER A 48 4.97 -10.46 -10.60
CA SER A 48 5.84 -11.13 -11.57
C SER A 48 5.67 -12.62 -11.34
N PHE A 49 4.61 -13.19 -11.91
CA PHE A 49 4.38 -14.63 -11.83
C PHE A 49 5.14 -15.31 -12.95
N GLU A 50 6.36 -15.73 -12.66
CA GLU A 50 6.96 -16.85 -13.38
C GLU A 50 6.50 -18.13 -12.67
N GLN A 51 5.84 -19.01 -13.43
CA GLN A 51 5.31 -20.32 -13.04
C GLN A 51 4.04 -20.37 -12.17
N GLU A 52 2.91 -20.56 -12.87
CA GLU A 52 1.92 -21.66 -12.83
C GLU A 52 1.54 -22.38 -11.51
N SER A 53 2.28 -22.26 -10.42
CA SER A 53 1.87 -22.70 -9.09
C SER A 53 1.39 -21.51 -8.28
N THR A 54 0.28 -20.91 -8.68
CA THR A 54 -0.28 -19.76 -7.97
C THR A 54 -0.86 -20.23 -6.63
N ASP A 55 -0.06 -20.11 -5.58
CA ASP A 55 -0.51 -20.31 -4.20
C ASP A 55 -1.70 -19.36 -3.95
N GLN A 56 -2.92 -19.91 -3.90
CA GLN A 56 -4.14 -19.14 -3.70
C GLN A 56 -4.08 -18.29 -2.41
N LYS A 57 -3.29 -18.72 -1.41
CA LYS A 57 -3.07 -17.94 -0.20
C LYS A 57 -2.23 -16.69 -0.50
N LEU A 58 -1.24 -16.80 -1.37
CA LEU A 58 -0.43 -15.67 -1.81
C LEU A 58 -1.27 -14.66 -2.59
N ILE A 59 -2.11 -15.12 -3.53
CA ILE A 59 -3.04 -14.25 -4.27
C ILE A 59 -3.95 -13.50 -3.29
N LYS A 60 -4.61 -14.22 -2.38
CA LYS A 60 -5.51 -13.60 -1.39
C LYS A 60 -4.78 -12.58 -0.51
N SER A 61 -3.54 -12.89 -0.12
CA SER A 61 -2.71 -11.97 0.66
C SER A 61 -2.39 -10.69 -0.10
N TRP A 62 -2.06 -10.82 -1.39
CA TRP A 62 -1.83 -9.73 -2.33
C TRP A 62 -3.07 -8.87 -2.54
N THR A 63 -4.19 -9.48 -2.93
CA THR A 63 -5.46 -8.79 -3.13
C THR A 63 -5.84 -8.00 -1.89
N SER A 64 -5.82 -8.62 -0.71
CA SER A 64 -6.15 -7.92 0.53
C SER A 64 -5.16 -6.80 0.87
N ALA A 65 -3.87 -6.92 0.54
CA ALA A 65 -2.91 -5.85 0.78
C ALA A 65 -3.12 -4.66 -0.16
N ILE A 66 -3.50 -4.92 -1.41
CA ILE A 66 -3.86 -3.89 -2.39
C ILE A 66 -5.17 -3.21 -1.97
N ASP A 67 -6.19 -3.96 -1.55
CA ASP A 67 -7.46 -3.41 -1.08
C ASP A 67 -7.25 -2.46 0.11
N ASP A 68 -6.43 -2.86 1.09
CA ASP A 68 -6.07 -2.00 2.23
C ASP A 68 -5.38 -0.71 1.77
N TRP A 69 -4.48 -0.81 0.79
CA TRP A 69 -3.80 0.35 0.20
C TRP A 69 -4.77 1.30 -0.49
N VAL A 70 -5.67 0.78 -1.33
CA VAL A 70 -6.67 1.58 -2.06
C VAL A 70 -7.65 2.24 -1.08
N ASN A 71 -8.18 1.48 -0.13
CA ASN A 71 -9.10 2.00 0.89
C ASN A 71 -8.44 3.12 1.71
N ARG A 72 -7.15 2.97 2.03
CA ARG A 72 -6.39 3.99 2.73
C ARG A 72 -6.26 5.28 1.91
N ILE A 73 -5.94 5.18 0.63
CA ILE A 73 -5.86 6.36 -0.25
C ILE A 73 -7.22 7.03 -0.35
N LEU A 74 -8.29 6.25 -0.53
CA LEU A 74 -9.65 6.78 -0.62
C LEU A 74 -10.04 7.55 0.66
N LEU A 75 -9.71 7.02 1.84
CA LEU A 75 -9.92 7.71 3.12
C LEU A 75 -9.15 9.04 3.18
N LEU A 76 -7.87 9.04 2.78
CA LEU A 76 -7.02 10.24 2.82
C LEU A 76 -7.53 11.34 1.87
N VAL A 77 -7.96 10.98 0.66
CA VAL A 77 -8.51 11.94 -0.30
C VAL A 77 -9.87 12.47 0.17
N SER A 78 -10.71 11.61 0.74
CA SER A 78 -12.04 12.00 1.23
C SER A 78 -11.97 12.90 2.47
N SER A 79 -10.97 12.70 3.34
CA SER A 79 -10.76 13.54 4.53
C SER A 79 -10.13 14.89 4.22
N ASN A 80 -9.29 15.00 3.17
CA ASN A 80 -8.78 16.28 2.70
C ASN A 80 -9.88 17.16 2.07
N MET A 81 -10.86 16.55 1.39
CA MET A 81 -12.04 17.25 0.85
C MET A 81 -12.98 17.79 1.93
N ALA A 82 -12.95 17.23 3.15
CA ALA A 82 -13.75 17.70 4.27
C ALA A 82 -13.16 18.94 4.98
N ILE A 83 -11.91 19.32 4.69
CA ILE A 83 -11.23 20.50 5.29
C ILE A 83 -11.45 21.77 4.46
N LEU A 84 -12.09 21.68 3.29
CA LEU A 84 -12.36 22.82 2.38
C LEU A 84 -13.82 23.31 2.38
N VAL A 85 -14.63 22.96 3.40
CA VAL A 85 -16.01 23.46 3.57
C VAL A 85 -16.09 24.41 4.75
#